data_AF-A0A9P7BEW0-F1
#
_entry.id   AF-A0A9P7BEW0-F1
#
_cell.length_a   1.000
_cell.length_b   1.000
_cell.length_c   1.000
_cell.angle_alpha   90.00
_cell.angle_beta   90.00
_cell.angle_gamma   90.00
#
_symmetry.space_group_name_H-M   'P 1'
#
loop_
_entity.id
_entity.type
_entity.pdbx_description
1 polymer ?
#
loop_
_entity_poly.entity_id
_entity_poly.type
_entity_poly.pdbx_seq_one_letter_code
_entity_poly.pdbx_strand_id
1 'polypeptide(L)'
;MKKVDDFFDFSRMSIPKGVYDAHQRVTYNLSYFTSNYFAIAFLFFLYCIFTNIPFFLFVAVELVVIYFVQRSFGNTDEINLKFFRLHKNIWFSLLLIINIPLLFFWSPLSTVFWLSIFSGSIILAHAALVDKPVEAAYSNAV
;
A
#
# COMPACT_ATOMS: atom_id res chain seq x y z
N MET A 1 -1.66 -1.66 -17.72
CA MET A 1 -2.86 -2.40 -17.24
C MET A 1 -3.24 -3.41 -18.32
N LYS A 2 -3.50 -4.66 -17.93
CA LYS A 2 -3.99 -5.69 -18.86
C LYS A 2 -5.48 -5.47 -19.11
N LYS A 3 -6.00 -6.05 -20.21
CA LYS A 3 -7.40 -5.93 -20.58
C LYS A 3 -8.28 -6.45 -19.43
N VAL A 4 -9.38 -5.77 -19.17
CA VAL A 4 -10.31 -6.12 -18.08
C VAL A 4 -10.93 -7.50 -18.34
N ASP A 5 -11.24 -7.80 -19.59
CA ASP A 5 -11.80 -9.10 -19.99
C ASP A 5 -10.83 -10.27 -19.74
N ASP A 6 -9.52 -10.03 -19.90
CA ASP A 6 -8.47 -11.04 -19.62
C ASP A 6 -8.22 -11.18 -18.11
N PHE A 7 -8.39 -10.09 -17.35
CA PHE A 7 -8.30 -10.12 -15.89
C PHE A 7 -9.48 -10.89 -15.27
N PHE A 8 -10.70 -10.68 -15.77
CA PHE A 8 -11.90 -11.37 -15.31
C PHE A 8 -12.31 -12.56 -16.20
N ASP A 9 -11.34 -13.22 -16.83
CA ASP A 9 -11.62 -14.40 -17.63
C ASP A 9 -11.91 -15.62 -16.72
N PHE A 10 -13.18 -15.76 -16.34
CA PHE A 10 -13.65 -16.86 -15.50
C PHE A 10 -13.48 -18.24 -16.16
N SER A 11 -13.29 -18.31 -17.48
CA SER A 11 -13.06 -19.60 -18.17
C SER A 11 -11.70 -20.21 -17.82
N ARG A 12 -10.74 -19.38 -17.40
CA ARG A 12 -9.40 -19.79 -16.97
C ARG A 12 -9.28 -20.00 -15.47
N MET A 13 -10.36 -19.84 -14.71
CA MET A 13 -10.34 -20.04 -13.28
C MET A 13 -10.50 -21.51 -12.95
N SER A 14 -9.53 -22.08 -12.24
CA SER A 14 -9.58 -23.45 -11.77
C SER A 14 -9.02 -23.54 -10.35
N ILE A 15 -9.54 -24.50 -9.56
CA ILE A 15 -8.99 -24.75 -8.23
C ILE A 15 -7.59 -25.35 -8.40
N PRO A 16 -6.54 -24.76 -7.80
CA PRO A 16 -5.17 -25.25 -7.94
C PRO A 16 -5.05 -26.67 -7.36
N LYS A 17 -4.27 -27.52 -8.02
CA LYS A 17 -4.12 -28.95 -7.66
C LYS A 17 -3.31 -29.17 -6.37
N GLY A 18 -2.68 -28.13 -5.87
CA GLY A 18 -1.91 -28.13 -4.62
C GLY A 18 -1.16 -26.84 -4.38
N VAL A 19 -0.42 -26.77 -3.28
CA VAL A 19 0.33 -25.56 -2.86
C VAL A 19 1.40 -25.16 -3.88
N TYR A 20 2.06 -26.13 -4.51
CA TYR A 20 3.08 -25.86 -5.52
C TYR A 20 2.50 -25.19 -6.77
N ASP A 21 1.37 -25.71 -7.28
CA ASP A 21 0.65 -25.15 -8.42
C ASP A 21 0.13 -23.74 -8.09
N ALA A 22 -0.48 -23.57 -6.92
CA ALA A 22 -0.92 -22.26 -6.44
C ALA A 22 0.23 -21.24 -6.37
N HIS A 23 1.39 -21.63 -5.83
CA HIS A 23 2.56 -20.76 -5.75
C HIS A 23 3.04 -20.33 -7.15
N GLN A 24 3.13 -21.25 -8.10
CA GLN A 24 3.54 -20.91 -9.46
C GLN A 24 2.54 -19.97 -10.16
N ARG A 25 1.24 -20.19 -9.98
CA ARG A 25 0.17 -19.32 -10.51
C ARG A 25 0.26 -17.93 -9.90
N VAL A 26 0.39 -17.83 -8.57
CA VAL A 26 0.53 -16.55 -7.86
C VAL A 26 1.73 -15.77 -8.36
N THR A 27 2.91 -16.38 -8.43
CA THR A 27 4.14 -15.70 -8.86
C THR A 27 4.03 -15.17 -10.30
N TYR A 28 3.46 -15.96 -11.21
CA TYR A 28 3.24 -15.52 -12.59
C TYR A 28 2.19 -14.40 -12.67
N ASN A 29 1.01 -14.61 -12.07
CA ASN A 29 -0.13 -13.72 -12.19
C ASN A 29 0.11 -12.38 -11.49
N LEU A 30 0.81 -12.37 -10.35
CA LEU A 30 1.22 -11.12 -9.67
C LEU A 30 2.02 -10.22 -10.60
N SER A 31 3.00 -10.79 -11.33
CA SER A 31 3.78 -10.05 -12.31
C SER A 31 2.92 -9.64 -13.52
N TYR A 32 2.16 -10.59 -14.07
CA TYR A 32 1.36 -10.37 -15.28
C TYR A 32 0.26 -9.30 -15.10
N PHE A 33 -0.47 -9.33 -13.99
CA PHE A 33 -1.59 -8.44 -13.66
C PHE A 33 -1.24 -7.33 -12.66
N THR A 34 0.05 -7.01 -12.47
CA THR A 34 0.55 -6.01 -11.52
C THR A 34 -0.33 -4.75 -11.45
N SER A 35 -0.55 -4.06 -12.58
CA SER A 35 -1.35 -2.82 -12.61
C SER A 35 -2.81 -3.01 -12.20
N ASN A 36 -3.42 -4.16 -12.55
CA ASN A 36 -4.81 -4.46 -12.20
C ASN A 36 -4.93 -4.71 -10.69
N TYR A 37 -3.99 -5.43 -10.09
CA TYR A 37 -3.92 -5.62 -8.64
C TYR A 37 -3.65 -4.33 -7.88
N PHE A 38 -2.79 -3.45 -8.40
CA PHE A 38 -2.62 -2.10 -7.86
C PHE A 38 -3.93 -1.30 -7.89
N ALA A 39 -4.71 -1.39 -8.96
CA ALA A 39 -6.00 -0.73 -9.04
C ALA A 39 -6.98 -1.25 -7.97
N ILE A 40 -7.03 -2.57 -7.72
CA ILE A 40 -7.85 -3.16 -6.65
C ILE A 40 -7.41 -2.66 -5.27
N ALA A 41 -6.10 -2.72 -4.98
CA ALA A 41 -5.57 -2.22 -3.71
C ALA A 41 -5.86 -0.72 -3.54
N PHE A 42 -5.78 0.07 -4.61
CA PHE A 42 -6.11 1.49 -4.60
C PHE A 42 -7.60 1.75 -4.35
N LEU A 43 -8.50 0.93 -4.90
CA LEU A 43 -9.93 1.01 -4.61
C LEU A 43 -10.22 0.75 -3.12
N PHE A 44 -9.57 -0.25 -2.51
CA PHE A 44 -9.67 -0.47 -1.07
C PHE A 44 -9.09 0.68 -0.26
N PHE A 45 -7.99 1.28 -0.72
CA PHE A 45 -7.42 2.46 -0.10
C PHE A 45 -8.40 3.64 -0.11
N LEU A 46 -9.06 3.91 -1.25
CA LEU A 46 -10.11 4.92 -1.35
C LEU A 46 -11.27 4.61 -0.40
N TYR A 47 -11.72 3.35 -0.33
CA TYR A 47 -12.73 2.91 0.62
C TYR A 47 -12.32 3.24 2.08
N CYS A 48 -11.08 2.94 2.46
CA CYS A 48 -10.56 3.27 3.81
C CYS A 48 -10.58 4.77 4.10
N ILE A 49 -10.33 5.63 3.11
CA ILE A 49 -10.43 7.10 3.24
C ILE A 49 -11.87 7.50 3.57
N PHE A 50 -12.84 6.99 2.81
CA PHE A 50 -14.25 7.35 3.00
C PHE A 50 -14.82 6.85 4.34
N THR A 51 -14.41 5.66 4.79
CA THR A 51 -14.94 5.10 6.05
C THR A 51 -14.23 5.64 7.29
N ASN A 52 -12.99 6.11 7.17
CA ASN A 52 -12.17 6.57 8.30
C ASN A 52 -11.71 8.02 8.10
N ILE A 53 -12.66 8.94 7.94
CA ILE A 53 -12.39 10.38 7.79
C ILE A 53 -11.45 10.93 8.87
N PRO A 54 -11.61 10.60 10.17
CA PRO A 54 -10.70 11.13 11.21
C PRO A 54 -9.25 10.67 11.03
N PHE A 55 -9.03 9.40 10.67
CA PHE A 55 -7.70 8.88 10.38
C PHE A 55 -7.09 9.54 9.14
N PHE A 56 -7.89 9.75 8.10
CA PHE A 56 -7.45 10.47 6.91
C PHE A 56 -7.04 11.91 7.23
N LEU A 57 -7.84 12.64 8.02
CA LEU A 57 -7.50 13.99 8.46
C LEU A 57 -6.23 14.01 9.31
N PHE A 58 -6.05 13.03 10.19
CA PHE A 58 -4.82 12.87 10.96
C PHE A 58 -3.60 12.72 10.04
N VAL A 59 -3.62 11.81 9.06
CA VAL A 59 -2.52 11.65 8.10
C VAL A 59 -2.30 12.91 7.27
N ALA A 60 -3.37 13.58 6.82
CA ALA A 60 -3.27 14.79 6.02
C ALA A 60 -2.61 15.93 6.80
N VAL A 61 -2.97 16.12 8.08
CA VAL A 61 -2.33 17.10 8.96
C VAL A 61 -0.84 16.79 9.14
N GLU A 62 -0.48 15.53 9.38
CA GLU A 62 0.92 15.12 9.52
C GLU A 62 1.75 15.43 8.27
N LEU A 63 1.22 15.13 7.07
CA LEU A 63 1.88 15.45 5.80
C LEU A 63 2.07 16.97 5.63
N VAL A 64 1.07 17.76 5.99
CA VAL A 64 1.15 19.23 5.94
C VAL A 64 2.22 19.74 6.91
N VAL A 65 2.27 19.24 8.15
CA VAL A 65 3.29 19.66 9.12
C VAL A 65 4.69 19.27 8.65
N ILE A 66 4.89 18.04 8.16
CA ILE A 66 6.17 17.58 7.62
C ILE A 66 6.59 18.47 6.42
N TYR A 67 5.67 18.78 5.52
CA TYR A 67 5.93 19.67 4.39
C TYR A 67 6.35 21.07 4.86
N PHE A 68 5.65 21.65 5.83
CA PHE A 68 6.01 22.96 6.39
C PHE A 68 7.37 22.94 7.09
N VAL A 69 7.69 21.90 7.86
CA VAL A 69 8.99 21.73 8.50
C VAL A 69 10.09 21.63 7.43
N GLN A 70 9.92 20.77 6.43
CA GLN A 70 10.87 20.64 5.32
C GLN A 70 11.06 21.95 4.57
N ARG A 71 9.97 22.68 4.30
CA ARG A 71 10.01 23.97 3.62
C ARG A 71 10.70 25.05 4.45
N SER A 72 10.49 25.06 5.76
CA SER A 72 11.05 26.05 6.69
C SER A 72 12.54 25.87 6.91
N PHE A 73 13.00 24.62 7.02
CA PHE A 73 14.41 24.28 7.22
C PHE A 73 15.19 24.21 5.89
N GLY A 74 14.51 23.91 4.78
CA GLY A 74 15.15 23.75 3.48
C GLY A 74 16.24 22.66 3.52
N ASN A 75 17.44 23.01 3.04
CA ASN A 75 18.62 22.13 3.05
C ASN A 75 19.46 22.27 4.33
N THR A 76 18.99 23.02 5.33
CA THR A 76 19.74 23.29 6.57
C THR A 76 19.10 22.53 7.72
N ASP A 77 19.91 22.01 8.63
CA ASP A 77 19.42 21.22 9.78
C ASP A 77 19.06 22.09 11.00
N GLU A 78 19.40 23.37 10.96
CA GLU A 78 19.07 24.35 12.00
C GLU A 78 18.62 25.69 11.43
N ILE A 79 17.71 26.34 12.14
CA ILE A 79 17.29 27.72 11.87
C ILE A 79 17.70 28.56 13.07
N ASN A 80 18.48 29.61 12.81
CA ASN A 80 18.82 30.62 13.81
C ASN A 80 17.64 31.57 13.96
N LEU A 81 16.86 31.41 15.03
CA LEU A 81 15.92 32.43 15.47
C LEU A 81 16.67 33.44 16.33
N LYS A 82 16.17 34.68 16.37
CA LYS A 82 16.84 35.84 16.98
C LYS A 82 17.34 35.60 18.42
N PHE A 83 16.71 34.68 19.16
CA PHE A 83 17.03 34.37 20.55
C PHE A 83 17.45 32.91 20.81
N PHE A 84 17.31 32.01 19.83
CA PHE A 84 17.60 30.58 20.02
C PHE A 84 17.83 29.85 18.68
N ARG A 85 18.61 28.77 18.72
CA ARG A 85 18.81 27.88 17.56
C ARG A 85 17.83 26.71 17.63
N LEU A 86 16.95 26.59 16.64
CA LEU A 86 16.08 25.42 16.51
C LEU A 86 16.71 24.42 15.55
N HIS A 87 16.85 23.19 15.99
CA HIS A 87 17.24 22.09 15.12
C HIS A 87 16.00 21.35 14.58
N LYS A 88 16.11 20.85 13.35
CA LYS A 88 15.07 20.12 12.63
C LYS A 88 14.67 18.82 13.34
N ASN A 89 15.62 18.14 13.97
CA ASN A 89 15.40 16.93 14.75
C ASN A 89 14.48 17.15 15.96
N ILE A 90 14.48 18.34 16.58
CA ILE A 90 13.58 18.67 17.70
C ILE A 90 12.12 18.63 17.24
N TRP A 91 11.82 19.17 16.05
CA TRP A 91 10.47 19.12 15.48
C TRP A 91 10.00 17.69 15.22
N PHE A 92 10.84 16.84 14.64
CA PHE A 92 10.50 15.43 14.44
C PHE A 92 10.36 14.66 15.76
N SER A 93 11.17 14.96 16.77
CA SER A 93 11.04 14.36 18.10
C SER A 93 9.73 14.78 18.79
N LEU A 94 9.34 16.06 18.69
CA LEU A 94 8.07 16.55 19.23
C LEU A 94 6.88 15.91 18.52
N LEU A 95 6.94 15.83 17.18
CA LEU A 95 5.94 15.11 16.38
C LEU A 95 5.84 13.65 16.84
N LEU A 96 6.96 12.96 17.05
CA LEU A 96 6.93 11.57 17.50
C LEU A 96 6.25 11.44 18.87
N ILE A 97 6.59 12.29 19.83
CA ILE A 97 6.02 12.27 21.19
C ILE A 97 4.50 12.51 21.17
N ILE A 98 4.02 13.43 20.33
CA ILE A 98 2.59 13.74 20.19
C ILE A 98 1.86 12.63 19.43
N ASN A 99 2.49 12.09 18.38
CA ASN A 99 1.89 11.04 17.56
C ASN A 99 1.73 9.74 18.34
N ILE A 100 2.71 9.33 19.16
CA ILE A 100 2.64 8.06 19.89
C ILE A 100 1.29 7.87 20.59
N PRO A 101 0.80 8.80 21.46
CA PRO A 101 -0.55 8.72 22.02
C PRO A 101 -1.66 8.72 20.97
N LEU A 102 -1.60 9.62 19.98
CA LEU A 102 -2.64 9.75 18.94
C LEU A 102 -2.81 8.48 18.10
N LEU A 103 -1.73 7.75 17.83
CA LEU A 103 -1.79 6.48 17.09
C LEU A 103 -2.61 5.43 17.86
N PHE A 104 -2.64 5.46 19.20
CA PHE A 104 -3.51 4.55 19.97
C PHE A 104 -4.99 4.94 19.89
N PHE A 105 -5.30 6.23 19.78
CA PHE A 105 -6.68 6.72 19.68
C PHE A 105 -7.31 6.48 18.31
N TRP A 106 -6.55 6.69 17.23
CA TRP A 106 -7.07 6.63 15.86
C TRP A 106 -6.83 5.29 15.16
N SER A 107 -6.14 4.35 15.83
CA SER A 107 -5.80 3.01 15.36
C SER A 107 -5.32 2.92 13.88
N PRO A 108 -4.33 3.73 13.44
CA PRO A 108 -3.72 3.66 12.09
C PRO A 108 -3.30 2.25 11.70
N LEU A 109 -2.73 1.53 12.68
CA LEU A 109 -2.22 0.18 12.48
C LEU A 109 -3.34 -0.76 12.09
N SER A 110 -4.53 -0.60 12.67
CA SER A 110 -5.69 -1.38 12.28
C SER A 110 -6.10 -1.08 10.84
N THR A 111 -6.18 0.19 10.44
CA THR A 111 -6.54 0.57 9.06
C THR A 111 -5.55 0.03 8.04
N VAL A 112 -4.24 0.19 8.26
CA VAL A 112 -3.20 -0.32 7.36
C VAL A 112 -3.19 -1.85 7.33
N PHE A 113 -3.36 -2.49 8.49
CA PHE A 113 -3.45 -3.94 8.60
C PHE A 113 -4.64 -4.49 7.80
N TRP A 114 -5.84 -3.94 8.00
CA TRP A 114 -7.04 -4.37 7.28
C TRP A 114 -6.93 -4.11 5.78
N LEU A 115 -6.42 -2.95 5.37
CA LEU A 115 -6.17 -2.64 3.97
C LEU A 115 -5.24 -3.68 3.33
N SER A 116 -4.13 -4.00 4.00
CA SER A 116 -3.11 -4.91 3.47
C SER A 116 -3.59 -6.36 3.43
N ILE A 117 -4.20 -6.85 4.50
CA ILE A 117 -4.68 -8.23 4.58
C ILE A 117 -5.87 -8.43 3.63
N PHE A 118 -6.85 -7.53 3.62
CA PHE A 118 -8.06 -7.72 2.82
C PHE A 118 -7.76 -7.62 1.31
N SER A 119 -7.04 -6.58 0.89
CA SER A 119 -6.63 -6.46 -0.51
C SER A 119 -5.67 -7.57 -0.92
N GLY A 120 -4.71 -7.92 -0.06
CA GLY A 120 -3.75 -8.99 -0.28
C GLY A 120 -4.43 -10.35 -0.45
N SER A 121 -5.39 -10.71 0.42
CA SER A 121 -6.14 -11.95 0.32
C SER A 121 -6.94 -12.06 -0.98
N ILE A 122 -7.60 -10.97 -1.41
CA ILE A 122 -8.36 -10.96 -2.68
C ILE A 122 -7.42 -11.11 -3.88
N ILE A 123 -6.32 -10.36 -3.89
CA ILE A 123 -5.31 -10.40 -4.96
C ILE A 123 -4.69 -11.81 -5.04
N LEU A 124 -4.30 -12.38 -3.90
CA LEU A 124 -3.72 -13.72 -3.84
C LEU A 124 -4.72 -14.81 -4.24
N ALA A 125 -5.98 -14.69 -3.80
CA ALA A 125 -7.03 -15.61 -4.21
C ALA A 125 -7.23 -15.59 -5.73
N HIS A 126 -7.36 -14.40 -6.32
CA HIS A 126 -7.45 -14.24 -7.77
C HIS A 126 -6.21 -14.82 -8.48
N ALA A 127 -5.01 -14.48 -8.01
CA ALA A 127 -3.76 -14.93 -8.60
C ALA A 127 -3.54 -16.45 -8.50
N ALA A 128 -4.08 -17.11 -7.47
CA ALA A 128 -4.01 -18.56 -7.31
C ALA A 128 -5.04 -19.31 -8.19
N LEU A 129 -6.19 -18.69 -8.47
CA LEU A 129 -7.28 -19.30 -9.23
C LEU A 129 -7.10 -19.21 -10.74
N VAL A 130 -6.47 -18.15 -11.25
CA VAL A 130 -6.29 -17.95 -12.70
C VAL A 130 -5.16 -18.84 -13.23
N ASP A 131 -5.46 -19.67 -14.22
CA ASP A 131 -4.47 -20.51 -14.89
C ASP A 131 -3.46 -19.69 -15.70
N LYS A 132 -2.20 -20.16 -15.65
CA LYS A 132 -1.14 -19.62 -16.51
C LYS A 132 -1.49 -19.93 -17.98
N PRO A 133 -1.34 -18.96 -18.89
CA PRO A 133 -1.63 -19.19 -20.30
C PRO A 133 -0.65 -20.22 -20.89
N VAL A 134 -1.08 -20.97 -21.90
CA VAL A 134 -0.31 -22.12 -22.44
C VAL A 134 1.03 -21.65 -23.01
N GLU A 135 1.08 -20.43 -23.55
CA GLU A 135 2.29 -19.75 -24.05
C GLU A 135 3.36 -19.59 -22.97
N ALA A 136 2.96 -19.38 -21.71
CA ALA A 136 3.88 -19.29 -20.58
C ALA A 136 4.47 -20.65 -20.19
N ALA A 137 3.82 -21.77 -20.53
CA ALA A 137 4.41 -23.10 -20.36
C ALA A 137 5.56 -23.33 -21.35
N TYR A 138 5.43 -22.83 -22.58
CA TYR A 138 6.46 -22.96 -23.62
C TYR A 138 7.66 -22.03 -23.41
N SER A 139 7.46 -20.83 -22.88
CA SER A 139 8.55 -19.87 -22.62
C SER A 139 9.52 -20.31 -21.52
N ASN A 140 9.10 -21.23 -20.64
CA ASN A 140 9.95 -21.80 -19.57
C ASN A 140 10.64 -23.12 -19.96
N ALA A 141 10.39 -23.62 -21.18
CA ALA A 141 10.91 -24.89 -21.68
C ALA A 141 12.10 -24.73 -22.64
N VAL A 142 12.60 -23.50 -22.81
CA VAL A 142 13.81 -23.12 -23.58
C VAL A 142 14.80 -22.51 -22.60
#